data_AF-A0A7R8X3J8-F1
#
_entry.id   AF-A0A7R8X3J8-F1
#
_cell.length_a   1.000
_cell.length_b   1.000
_cell.length_c   1.000
_cell.angle_alpha   90.00
_cell.angle_beta   90.00
_cell.angle_gamma   90.00
#
_symmetry.space_group_name_H-M   'P 1'
#
loop_
_entity.id
_entity.type
_entity.pdbx_description
1 polymer ?
#
loop_
_entity_poly.entity_id
_entity_poly.type
_entity_poly.pdbx_seq_one_letter_code
_entity_poly.pdbx_strand_id
1 'polypeptide(L)'
;MAVKEGGPNPETNSRLRAVIQNAKAANMPKDNIERAIKKASEKDTAEYKEVLFEGYAPHGIAVLVETATDNNNRTVANVRAAFNKCNGTLGTSGSVVFMFDHTCNFRIDASSVKMDLEELELELIDFDVEEVFDDEDGIIIYAPFEQFGAIQKFLEEKEMEILS
;
A
#
# COMPACT_ATOMS: atom_id res chain seq x y z
N MET A 1 7.46 9.05 -4.14
CA MET A 1 7.13 9.60 -2.81
C MET A 1 7.97 8.94 -1.72
N ALA A 2 7.97 7.60 -1.63
CA ALA A 2 8.83 6.84 -0.70
C ALA A 2 10.29 7.34 -0.58
N VAL A 3 10.96 7.63 -1.71
CA VAL A 3 12.33 8.17 -1.70
C VAL A 3 12.43 9.57 -1.09
N LYS A 4 11.44 10.44 -1.33
CA LYS A 4 11.45 11.81 -0.79
C LYS A 4 11.22 11.82 0.74
N GLU A 5 10.46 10.86 1.25
CA GLU A 5 10.11 10.76 2.67
C GLU A 5 11.14 9.99 3.50
N GLY A 6 11.63 8.85 2.99
CA GLY A 6 12.53 7.95 3.73
C GLY A 6 13.93 7.80 3.12
N GLY A 7 14.25 8.59 2.08
CA GLY A 7 15.53 8.51 1.38
C GLY A 7 15.61 7.39 0.32
N PRO A 8 16.67 7.38 -0.51
CA PRO A 8 16.76 6.48 -1.67
C PRO A 8 17.28 5.08 -1.37
N ASN A 9 17.69 4.81 -0.12
CA ASN A 9 18.27 3.52 0.27
C ASN A 9 17.17 2.56 0.75
N PRO A 10 16.89 1.46 0.03
CA PRO A 10 15.87 0.49 0.45
C PRO A 10 16.19 -0.18 1.79
N GLU A 11 17.48 -0.31 2.14
CA GLU A 11 17.88 -0.95 3.40
C GLU A 11 17.44 -0.18 4.65
N THR A 12 17.27 1.13 4.51
CA THR A 12 16.85 2.01 5.61
C THR A 12 15.46 2.62 5.37
N ASN A 13 14.76 2.21 4.30
CA ASN A 13 13.45 2.74 3.92
C ASN A 13 12.50 1.58 3.57
N SER A 14 11.74 1.11 4.56
CA SER A 14 10.77 0.01 4.42
C SER A 14 9.73 0.30 3.34
N ARG A 15 9.19 1.52 3.28
CA ARG A 15 8.22 1.94 2.25
C ARG A 15 8.81 1.80 0.84
N LEU A 16 10.08 2.16 0.64
CA LEU A 16 10.77 1.97 -0.63
C LEU A 16 11.01 0.48 -0.93
N ARG A 17 11.38 -0.32 0.07
CA ARG A 17 11.61 -1.76 -0.07
C ARG A 17 10.35 -2.47 -0.59
N ALA A 18 9.20 -2.23 0.04
CA ALA A 18 7.91 -2.77 -0.41
C ALA A 18 7.53 -2.34 -1.83
N VAL A 19 7.67 -1.06 -2.17
CA VAL A 19 7.36 -0.59 -3.53
C VAL A 19 8.28 -1.23 -4.57
N ILE A 20 9.56 -1.47 -4.24
CA ILE A 20 10.50 -2.19 -5.12
C ILE A 20 10.07 -3.64 -5.29
N GLN A 21 9.64 -4.31 -4.22
CA GLN A 21 9.14 -5.68 -4.28
C GLN A 21 7.90 -5.78 -5.15
N ASN A 22 6.90 -4.91 -4.95
CA ASN A 22 5.68 -4.88 -5.75
C ASN A 22 6.00 -4.61 -7.24
N ALA A 23 6.95 -3.73 -7.52
CA ALA A 23 7.41 -3.49 -8.88
C ALA A 23 8.06 -4.73 -9.51
N LYS A 24 8.87 -5.49 -8.76
CA LYS A 24 9.47 -6.75 -9.22
C LYS A 24 8.40 -7.82 -9.46
N ALA A 25 7.44 -7.99 -8.54
CA ALA A 25 6.32 -8.92 -8.68
C ALA A 25 5.47 -8.62 -9.93
N ALA A 26 5.30 -7.34 -10.26
CA ALA A 26 4.65 -6.87 -11.49
C ALA A 26 5.55 -6.96 -12.75
N ASN A 27 6.69 -7.65 -12.70
CA ASN A 27 7.66 -7.79 -13.80
C ASN A 27 8.21 -6.44 -14.32
N MET A 28 8.32 -5.42 -13.48
CA MET A 28 8.92 -4.14 -13.86
C MET A 28 10.44 -4.31 -14.06
N PRO A 29 11.00 -3.89 -15.23
CA PRO A 29 12.44 -3.93 -15.45
C PRO A 29 13.23 -3.16 -14.40
N LYS A 30 14.34 -3.74 -13.94
CA LYS A 30 15.22 -3.15 -12.92
C LYS A 30 15.63 -1.71 -13.24
N ASP A 31 16.00 -1.42 -14.49
CA ASP A 31 16.39 -0.09 -14.94
C ASP A 31 15.28 0.97 -14.76
N ASN A 32 14.01 0.58 -14.86
CA ASN A 32 12.89 1.49 -14.62
C ASN A 32 12.77 1.86 -13.13
N ILE A 33 12.98 0.89 -12.24
CA ILE A 33 12.96 1.08 -10.79
C ILE A 33 14.12 2.00 -10.38
N GLU A 34 15.34 1.71 -10.82
CA GLU A 34 16.52 2.52 -10.52
C GLU A 34 16.38 3.95 -11.05
N ARG A 35 15.84 4.11 -12.26
CA ARG A 35 15.57 5.44 -12.83
C ARG A 35 14.54 6.21 -12.00
N ALA A 36 13.50 5.56 -11.50
CA ALA A 36 12.50 6.20 -10.64
C ALA A 36 13.10 6.67 -9.31
N ILE A 37 13.95 5.83 -8.69
CA ILE A 37 14.64 6.17 -7.43
C ILE A 37 15.60 7.35 -7.62
N LYS A 38 16.41 7.30 -8.69
CA LYS A 38 17.34 8.38 -9.02
C LYS A 38 16.60 9.69 -9.26
N LYS A 39 15.55 9.66 -10.09
CA LYS A 39 14.74 10.85 -10.38
C LYS A 39 14.13 11.44 -9.11
N ALA A 40 13.62 10.61 -8.21
CA ALA A 40 13.04 11.10 -6.95
C ALA A 40 14.07 11.72 -5.98
N SER A 41 15.37 11.45 -6.18
CA SER A 41 16.48 12.01 -5.38
C SER A 41 16.98 13.36 -5.90
N GLU A 42 16.63 13.72 -7.14
CA GLU A 42 17.02 14.97 -7.77
C GLU A 42 16.13 16.13 -7.27
N LYS A 43 16.74 17.30 -6.98
CA LYS A 43 16.05 18.45 -6.37
C LYS A 43 14.98 19.10 -7.26
N ASP A 44 15.08 18.93 -8.58
CA ASP A 44 14.21 19.59 -9.57
C ASP A 44 13.03 18.70 -10.03
N THR A 45 12.82 17.57 -9.34
CA THR A 45 11.75 16.64 -9.68
C THR A 45 10.42 17.10 -9.11
N ALA A 46 9.39 17.07 -9.98
CA ALA A 46 7.98 17.31 -9.66
C ALA A 46 7.61 16.76 -8.27
N GLU A 47 7.03 17.62 -7.44
CA GLU A 47 6.66 17.29 -6.08
C GLU A 47 5.30 16.60 -6.08
N TYR A 48 5.33 15.26 -6.05
CA TYR A 48 4.13 14.47 -5.83
C TYR A 48 3.73 14.51 -4.37
N LYS A 49 2.44 14.75 -4.12
CA LYS A 49 1.80 14.68 -2.81
C LYS A 49 0.69 13.66 -2.85
N GLU A 50 0.46 13.03 -1.71
CA GLU A 50 -0.69 12.18 -1.47
C GLU A 50 -1.89 13.08 -1.23
N VAL A 51 -2.96 12.82 -1.98
CA VAL A 51 -4.25 13.49 -1.80
C VAL A 51 -5.33 12.44 -1.81
N LEU A 52 -6.14 12.45 -0.76
CA LEU A 52 -7.31 11.60 -0.63
C LEU A 52 -8.54 12.33 -1.17
N PHE A 53 -9.24 11.68 -2.09
CA PHE A 53 -10.55 12.12 -2.54
C PHE A 53 -11.61 11.15 -2.06
N GLU A 54 -12.76 11.68 -1.72
CA GLU A 54 -13.83 10.96 -1.06
C GLU A 54 -15.12 11.18 -1.84
N GLY A 55 -15.97 10.18 -1.95
CA GLY A 55 -17.25 10.33 -2.63
C GLY A 55 -18.13 9.10 -2.57
N TYR A 56 -19.25 9.18 -3.27
CA TYR A 56 -20.22 8.12 -3.37
C TYR A 56 -20.46 7.73 -4.83
N ALA A 57 -20.49 6.44 -5.11
CA ALA A 57 -20.96 5.86 -6.35
C ALA A 57 -22.49 5.63 -6.28
N PRO A 58 -23.15 5.17 -7.37
CA PRO A 58 -24.57 4.85 -7.35
C PRO A 58 -24.95 3.93 -6.18
N HIS A 59 -26.19 4.06 -5.70
CA HIS A 59 -26.72 3.29 -4.57
C HIS A 59 -26.03 3.55 -3.23
N GLY A 60 -25.28 4.65 -3.10
CA GLY A 60 -24.67 5.06 -1.83
C GLY A 60 -23.39 4.29 -1.47
N ILE A 61 -22.75 3.65 -2.46
CA ILE A 61 -21.47 2.96 -2.26
C ILE A 61 -20.39 4.00 -1.97
N ALA A 62 -19.79 3.94 -0.77
CA ALA A 62 -18.68 4.81 -0.39
C ALA A 62 -17.42 4.48 -1.20
N VAL A 63 -16.70 5.51 -1.65
CA VAL A 63 -15.48 5.37 -2.45
C VAL A 63 -14.40 6.30 -1.91
N LEU A 64 -13.27 5.71 -1.54
CA LEU A 64 -12.03 6.39 -1.22
C LEU A 64 -11.11 6.32 -2.45
N VAL A 65 -10.52 7.43 -2.86
CA VAL A 65 -9.57 7.50 -3.98
C VAL A 65 -8.27 8.12 -3.48
N GLU A 66 -7.29 7.28 -3.18
CA GLU A 66 -5.94 7.70 -2.84
C GLU A 66 -5.17 8.04 -4.13
N THR A 67 -4.52 9.20 -4.16
CA THR A 67 -3.79 9.66 -5.35
C THR A 67 -2.43 10.20 -5.00
N ALA A 68 -1.44 9.96 -5.87
CA ALA A 68 -0.16 10.66 -5.86
C ALA A 68 -0.14 11.66 -7.02
N THR A 69 -0.04 12.96 -6.73
CA THR A 69 -0.13 14.00 -7.76
C THR A 69 0.79 15.19 -7.54
N ASP A 70 1.31 15.74 -8.64
CA ASP A 70 2.03 17.02 -8.70
C ASP A 70 1.12 18.22 -8.99
N ASN A 71 -0.18 17.98 -9.22
CA ASN A 71 -1.15 19.02 -9.52
C ASN A 71 -2.54 18.64 -9.01
N ASN A 72 -2.88 19.14 -7.82
CA ASN A 72 -4.16 18.87 -7.17
C ASN A 72 -5.37 19.32 -8.01
N ASN A 73 -5.30 20.51 -8.63
CA ASN A 73 -6.39 21.08 -9.42
C ASN A 73 -6.75 20.22 -10.64
N ARG A 74 -5.73 19.70 -11.35
CA ARG A 74 -5.93 18.76 -12.46
C ARG A 74 -6.54 17.46 -11.95
N THR A 75 -6.07 16.97 -10.81
CA THR A 75 -6.47 15.67 -10.26
C THR A 75 -7.91 15.70 -9.78
N VAL A 76 -8.29 16.71 -8.99
CA VAL A 76 -9.68 16.87 -8.52
C VAL A 76 -10.66 17.04 -9.69
N ALA A 77 -10.26 17.74 -10.75
CA ALA A 77 -11.10 17.89 -11.95
C ALA A 77 -11.33 16.54 -12.65
N ASN A 78 -10.27 15.76 -12.84
CA ASN A 78 -10.34 14.43 -13.47
C ASN A 78 -11.12 13.43 -12.61
N VAL A 79 -10.87 13.38 -11.30
CA VAL A 79 -11.59 12.50 -10.36
C VAL A 79 -13.07 12.85 -10.35
N ARG A 80 -13.42 14.14 -10.24
CA ARG A 80 -14.82 14.59 -10.32
C ARG A 80 -15.48 14.18 -11.64
N ALA A 81 -14.78 14.33 -12.76
CA ALA A 81 -15.30 13.92 -14.06
C ALA A 81 -15.58 12.40 -14.12
N ALA A 82 -14.72 11.58 -13.51
CA ALA A 82 -14.92 10.13 -13.42
C ALA A 82 -16.15 9.76 -12.57
N PHE A 83 -16.31 10.36 -11.39
CA PHE A 83 -17.52 10.19 -10.57
C PHE A 83 -18.77 10.56 -11.37
N ASN A 84 -18.80 11.76 -11.97
CA ASN A 84 -19.95 12.24 -12.74
C ASN A 84 -20.29 11.32 -13.92
N LYS A 85 -19.29 10.80 -14.63
CA LYS A 85 -19.49 9.87 -15.76
C LYS A 85 -20.14 8.55 -15.33
N CYS A 86 -19.89 8.13 -14.09
CA CYS A 86 -20.41 6.88 -13.52
C CYS A 86 -21.61 7.09 -12.59
N ASN A 87 -22.32 8.23 -12.70
CA ASN A 87 -23.47 8.59 -11.85
C ASN A 87 -23.15 8.62 -10.34
N GLY A 88 -21.88 8.85 -9.99
CA GLY A 88 -21.43 9.12 -8.64
C GLY A 88 -21.25 10.61 -8.37
N THR A 89 -20.89 10.95 -7.13
CA THR A 89 -20.62 12.32 -6.68
C THR A 89 -19.34 12.36 -5.86
N LEU A 90 -18.42 13.25 -6.24
CA LEU A 90 -17.26 13.57 -5.41
C LEU A 90 -17.74 14.38 -4.19
N GLY A 91 -17.46 13.87 -3.00
CA GLY A 91 -17.77 14.47 -1.71
C GLY A 91 -16.70 15.44 -1.21
N THR A 92 -16.85 15.84 0.05
CA THR A 92 -15.87 16.63 0.80
C THR A 92 -14.98 15.71 1.62
N SER A 93 -13.83 16.21 2.07
CA SER A 93 -12.99 15.47 3.00
C SER A 93 -13.75 15.17 4.30
N GLY A 94 -13.60 13.95 4.82
CA GLY A 94 -14.30 13.44 5.99
C GLY A 94 -15.69 12.84 5.71
N SER A 95 -16.12 12.73 4.44
CA SER A 95 -17.47 12.29 4.09
C SER A 95 -17.68 10.78 4.07
N VAL A 96 -16.61 10.01 3.83
CA VAL A 96 -16.65 8.54 3.84
C VAL A 96 -15.45 7.91 4.53
N VAL A 97 -14.35 8.63 4.74
CA VAL A 97 -13.12 8.05 5.31
C VAL A 97 -13.34 7.36 6.67
N PHE A 98 -14.29 7.83 7.48
CA PHE A 98 -14.65 7.22 8.76
C PHE A 98 -15.32 5.84 8.63
N MET A 99 -15.70 5.44 7.42
CA MET A 99 -16.26 4.12 7.11
C MET A 99 -15.17 3.09 6.72
N PHE A 100 -13.91 3.51 6.65
CA PHE A 100 -12.78 2.68 6.25
C PHE A 100 -11.71 2.67 7.34
N ASP A 101 -11.10 1.50 7.53
CA ASP A 101 -9.90 1.35 8.34
C ASP A 101 -8.66 1.37 7.42
N HIS A 102 -7.59 1.98 7.92
CA HIS A 102 -6.30 1.99 7.23
C HIS A 102 -5.42 0.90 7.83
N THR A 103 -5.49 -0.28 7.23
CA THR A 103 -4.75 -1.48 7.66
C THR A 103 -3.69 -1.85 6.63
N CYS A 104 -2.66 -2.56 7.08
CA CYS A 104 -1.82 -3.33 6.17
C CYS A 104 -2.38 -4.73 6.00
N ASN A 105 -2.15 -5.28 4.81
CA ASN A 105 -2.40 -6.69 4.51
C ASN A 105 -1.15 -7.28 3.87
N PHE A 106 -0.81 -8.50 4.27
CA PHE A 106 0.20 -9.31 3.61
C PHE A 106 -0.44 -10.60 3.14
N ARG A 107 -0.12 -11.01 1.92
CA ARG A 107 -0.35 -12.38 1.45
C ARG A 107 1.00 -13.08 1.35
N ILE A 108 1.16 -14.20 2.04
CA ILE A 108 2.40 -15.00 1.99
C ILE A 108 2.15 -16.40 1.42
N ASP A 109 3.14 -16.96 0.74
CA ASP A 109 3.09 -18.33 0.23
C ASP A 109 3.07 -19.32 1.39
N ALA A 110 1.96 -20.05 1.55
CA ALA A 110 1.81 -21.06 2.60
C ALA A 110 2.91 -22.14 2.55
N SER A 111 3.47 -22.44 1.38
CA SER A 111 4.57 -23.42 1.22
C SER A 111 5.91 -22.93 1.78
N SER A 112 6.07 -21.61 1.97
CA SER A 112 7.25 -21.01 2.59
C SER A 112 7.19 -21.00 4.12
N VAL A 113 6.00 -21.23 4.69
CA VAL A 113 5.76 -21.20 6.14
C VAL A 113 6.05 -22.57 6.75
N LYS A 114 6.98 -22.61 7.71
CA LYS A 114 7.48 -23.85 8.34
C LYS A 114 6.76 -24.21 9.65
N MET A 115 5.75 -23.43 10.01
CA MET A 115 4.96 -23.53 11.25
C MET A 115 3.48 -23.62 10.89
N ASP A 116 2.65 -24.04 11.84
CA ASP A 116 1.20 -23.98 11.65
C ASP A 116 0.66 -22.55 11.86
N LEU A 117 -0.63 -22.36 11.54
CA LEU A 117 -1.27 -21.04 11.58
C LEU A 117 -1.34 -20.48 13.01
N GLU A 118 -1.56 -21.32 14.02
CA GLU A 118 -1.63 -20.90 15.42
C GLU A 118 -0.26 -20.43 15.92
N GLU A 119 0.82 -21.11 15.53
CA GLU A 119 2.20 -20.71 15.86
C GLU A 119 2.60 -19.41 15.11
N LEU A 120 2.18 -19.25 13.86
CA LEU A 120 2.39 -18.02 13.09
C LEU A 120 1.69 -16.82 13.73
N GLU A 121 0.42 -16.98 14.11
CA GLU A 121 -0.35 -15.93 14.78
C GLU A 121 0.30 -15.54 16.12
N LEU A 122 0.80 -16.53 16.87
CA LEU A 122 1.50 -16.28 18.14
C LEU A 122 2.80 -15.49 17.95
N GLU A 123 3.59 -15.77 16.92
CA GLU A 123 4.81 -15.00 16.61
C GLU A 123 4.49 -13.57 16.15
N LEU A 124 3.32 -13.37 15.55
CA LEU A 124 2.89 -12.08 15.03
C LEU A 124 2.18 -11.20 16.06
N ILE A 125 1.87 -11.71 17.25
CA ILE A 125 1.09 -11.00 18.28
C ILE A 125 1.73 -9.68 18.72
N ASP A 126 3.07 -9.59 18.69
CA ASP A 126 3.83 -8.39 19.06
C ASP A 126 3.68 -7.25 18.05
N PHE A 127 3.10 -7.52 16.87
CA PHE A 127 2.83 -6.54 15.82
C PHE A 127 1.36 -6.13 15.76
N ASP A 128 0.59 -6.36 16.84
CA ASP A 128 -0.84 -6.03 16.92
C ASP A 128 -1.65 -6.61 15.74
N VAL A 129 -1.30 -7.82 15.28
CA VAL A 129 -2.01 -8.47 14.18
C VAL A 129 -3.48 -8.70 14.56
N GLU A 130 -4.36 -8.31 13.64
CA GLU A 130 -5.81 -8.32 13.83
C GLU A 130 -6.40 -9.65 13.38
N GLU A 131 -5.94 -10.18 12.23
CA GLU A 131 -6.42 -11.45 11.67
C GLU A 131 -5.29 -12.18 10.92
N VAL A 132 -5.24 -13.51 11.08
CA VAL A 132 -4.40 -14.41 10.28
C VAL A 132 -5.26 -15.59 9.82
N PHE A 133 -5.31 -15.87 8.52
CA PHE A 133 -6.09 -17.00 8.00
C PHE A 133 -5.57 -17.54 6.67
N ASP A 134 -5.86 -18.80 6.40
CA ASP A 134 -5.62 -19.44 5.10
C ASP A 134 -6.64 -18.99 4.05
N ASP A 135 -6.16 -18.69 2.84
CA ASP A 135 -6.92 -18.43 1.62
C ASP A 135 -6.43 -19.36 0.50
N GLU A 136 -7.17 -19.47 -0.61
CA GLU A 136 -6.80 -20.37 -1.74
C GLU A 136 -5.41 -20.07 -2.32
N ASP A 137 -4.95 -18.82 -2.20
CA ASP A 137 -3.71 -18.30 -2.78
C ASP A 137 -2.59 -18.03 -1.74
N GLY A 138 -2.75 -18.46 -0.48
CA GLY A 138 -1.74 -18.26 0.58
C GLY A 138 -2.32 -17.89 1.94
N ILE A 139 -1.47 -17.49 2.88
CA ILE A 139 -1.89 -17.01 4.20
C ILE A 139 -2.04 -15.49 4.15
N ILE A 140 -3.17 -14.99 4.65
CA ILE A 140 -3.50 -13.57 4.75
C ILE A 140 -3.26 -13.09 6.18
N ILE A 141 -2.58 -11.96 6.33
CA ILE A 141 -2.29 -11.30 7.60
C ILE A 141 -2.82 -9.86 7.52
N TYR A 142 -3.70 -9.47 8.45
CA TYR A 142 -4.16 -8.09 8.63
C TYR A 142 -3.61 -7.50 9.92
N ALA A 143 -3.15 -6.24 9.86
CA ALA A 143 -2.65 -5.53 11.03
C ALA A 143 -2.75 -4.01 10.84
N PRO A 144 -2.57 -3.20 11.91
CA PRO A 144 -2.48 -1.76 11.80
C PRO A 144 -1.42 -1.33 10.78
N PHE A 145 -1.69 -0.29 9.99
CA PHE A 145 -0.80 0.13 8.92
C PHE A 145 0.62 0.51 9.40
N GLU A 146 0.74 1.02 10.63
CA GLU A 146 2.02 1.36 11.26
C GLU A 146 2.96 0.16 11.39
N GLN A 147 2.41 -1.04 11.46
CA GLN A 147 3.13 -2.29 11.65
C GLN A 147 3.67 -2.87 10.34
N PHE A 148 3.27 -2.33 9.19
CA PHE A 148 3.69 -2.79 7.86
C PHE A 148 5.21 -3.01 7.77
N GLY A 149 6.01 -2.04 8.20
CA GLY A 149 7.47 -2.14 8.10
C GLY A 149 8.08 -3.19 9.03
N ALA A 150 7.48 -3.41 10.20
CA ALA A 150 7.94 -4.39 11.18
C ALA A 150 7.58 -5.81 10.73
N ILE A 151 6.33 -6.01 10.30
CA ILE A 151 5.83 -7.29 9.77
C ILE A 151 6.59 -7.69 8.50
N GLN A 152 6.75 -6.77 7.55
CA GLN A 152 7.51 -7.06 6.33
C GLN A 152 8.93 -7.56 6.66
N LYS A 153 9.61 -6.89 7.59
CA LYS A 153 10.95 -7.28 8.02
C LYS A 153 10.96 -8.66 8.69
N PHE A 154 9.99 -8.93 9.56
CA PHE A 154 9.83 -10.24 10.22
C PHE A 154 9.66 -11.36 9.19
N LEU A 155 8.75 -11.18 8.22
CA LEU A 155 8.49 -12.15 7.16
C LEU A 155 9.75 -12.41 6.32
N GLU A 156 10.48 -11.35 5.95
CA GLU A 156 11.76 -11.46 5.23
C GLU A 156 12.84 -12.21 6.05
N GLU A 157 12.97 -11.92 7.34
CA GLU A 157 13.94 -12.58 8.24
C GLU A 157 13.64 -14.07 8.45
N LYS A 158 12.36 -14.46 8.39
CA LYS A 158 11.90 -15.85 8.49
C LYS A 158 11.90 -16.57 7.13
N GLU A 159 12.32 -15.90 6.07
CA GLU A 159 12.30 -16.40 4.68
C GLU A 159 10.88 -16.80 4.21
N MET A 160 9.86 -16.12 4.71
CA MET A 160 8.49 -16.28 4.26
C MET A 160 8.27 -15.45 2.98
N GLU A 161 7.84 -16.10 1.91
CA GLU A 161 7.67 -15.45 0.61
C GLU A 161 6.41 -14.59 0.62
N ILE A 162 6.59 -13.27 0.54
CA ILE A 162 5.49 -12.30 0.42
C ILE A 162 5.09 -12.19 -1.05
N LEU A 163 3.82 -12.52 -1.32
CA LEU A 163 3.17 -12.48 -2.62
C LEU A 163 2.59 -11.10 -2.93
N SER A 164 1.99 -10.43 -1.94
CA SER A 164 1.47 -9.05 -2.05
C SER A 164 1.41 -8.32 -0.72
#